data_AF-A0A507CER9-F1
#
_entry.id   AF-A0A507CER9-F1
#
_cell.length_a   1.000
_cell.length_b   1.000
_cell.length_c   1.000
_cell.angle_alpha   90.00
_cell.angle_beta   90.00
_cell.angle_gamma   90.00
#
_symmetry.space_group_name_H-M   'P 1'
#
loop_
_entity.id
_entity.type
_entity.pdbx_description
1 polymer ?
#
loop_
_entity_poly.entity_id
_entity_poly.type
_entity_poly.pdbx_seq_one_letter_code
_entity_poly.pdbx_strand_id
1 'polypeptide(L)'
;MSYQASVQQGGRNAADQKKEDFRKYLEKNGITDALTKVLVGLYEEPEKPENPVDFIKQFLGGPSNVDVEALKHENEDLRRKVDELQARLDEVLKACARFVTPAMPEATSDAPAQ
;
A
#
# COMPACT_ATOMS: atom_id res chain seq x y z
N MET A 1 -67.34 -1.50 -6.27
CA MET A 1 -66.52 -0.34 -6.67
C MET A 1 -65.37 -0.16 -5.66
N SER A 2 -64.28 -0.96 -5.71
CA SER A 2 -63.00 -0.67 -5.01
C SER A 2 -62.03 -1.88 -4.96
N TYR A 3 -61.59 -2.42 -6.10
CA TYR A 3 -60.54 -3.47 -6.12
C TYR A 3 -59.40 -3.13 -7.08
N GLN A 4 -58.94 -1.88 -7.14
CA GLN A 4 -57.82 -1.52 -8.04
C GLN A 4 -56.83 -0.48 -7.49
N ALA A 5 -56.67 -0.32 -6.17
CA ALA A 5 -55.70 0.65 -5.61
C ALA A 5 -54.42 0.04 -5.00
N SER A 6 -54.30 -1.28 -4.87
CA SER A 6 -53.26 -1.90 -4.03
C SER A 6 -51.98 -2.34 -4.76
N VAL A 7 -51.92 -2.25 -6.09
CA VAL A 7 -50.80 -2.88 -6.85
C VAL A 7 -49.62 -1.94 -7.11
N GLN A 8 -49.73 -0.64 -6.81
CA GLN A 8 -48.69 0.35 -7.14
C GLN A 8 -47.61 0.54 -6.05
N GLN A 9 -47.83 0.08 -4.80
CA GLN A 9 -46.88 0.31 -3.69
C GLN A 9 -45.72 -0.69 -3.64
N GLY A 10 -45.90 -1.94 -4.07
CA GLY A 10 -44.86 -2.98 -3.96
C GLY A 10 -43.60 -2.71 -4.80
N GLY A 11 -43.73 -2.06 -5.96
CA GLY A 11 -42.60 -1.73 -6.83
C GLY A 11 -41.78 -0.52 -6.36
N ARG A 12 -42.40 0.44 -5.66
CA ARG A 12 -41.72 1.63 -5.11
C ARG A 12 -40.86 1.25 -3.92
N ASN A 13 -41.41 0.46 -3.00
CA ASN A 13 -40.71 -0.02 -1.81
C ASN A 13 -39.48 -0.88 -2.16
N ALA A 14 -39.59 -1.74 -3.19
CA ALA A 14 -38.47 -2.54 -3.65
C ALA A 14 -37.36 -1.71 -4.32
N ALA A 15 -37.72 -0.63 -5.03
CA ALA A 15 -36.75 0.29 -5.61
C ALA A 15 -36.07 1.16 -4.54
N ASP A 16 -36.83 1.59 -3.53
CA ASP A 16 -36.32 2.37 -2.41
C ASP A 16 -35.39 1.54 -1.52
N GLN A 17 -35.72 0.27 -1.28
CA GLN A 17 -34.84 -0.67 -0.56
C GLN A 17 -33.50 -0.85 -1.29
N LYS A 18 -33.50 -1.06 -2.61
CA LYS A 18 -32.27 -1.19 -3.41
C LYS A 18 -31.41 0.09 -3.35
N LYS A 19 -32.04 1.27 -3.36
CA LYS A 19 -31.33 2.54 -3.21
C LYS A 19 -30.72 2.69 -1.83
N GLU A 20 -31.43 2.27 -0.79
CA GLU A 20 -30.94 2.32 0.58
C GLU A 20 -29.77 1.35 0.80
N ASP A 21 -29.85 0.14 0.26
CA ASP A 21 -28.78 -0.85 0.33
C ASP A 21 -27.53 -0.35 -0.40
N PHE A 22 -27.69 0.31 -1.55
CA PHE A 22 -26.57 0.94 -2.26
C PHE A 22 -25.94 2.10 -1.47
N ARG A 23 -26.74 2.94 -0.81
CA ARG A 23 -26.24 4.01 0.07
C ARG A 23 -25.44 3.44 1.24
N LYS A 24 -25.98 2.44 1.93
CA LYS A 24 -25.29 1.74 3.03
C LYS A 24 -24.01 1.08 2.55
N TYR A 25 -23.99 0.53 1.34
CA TYR A 25 -22.77 -0.01 0.73
C TYR A 25 -21.72 1.09 0.53
N LEU A 26 -22.08 2.25 -0.03
CA LEU A 26 -21.14 3.36 -0.22
C LEU A 26 -20.61 3.90 1.10
N GLU A 27 -21.47 4.03 2.11
CA GLU A 27 -21.10 4.48 3.46
C GLU A 27 -20.18 3.47 4.15
N LYS A 28 -20.52 2.18 4.12
CA LYS A 28 -19.73 1.10 4.74
C LYS A 28 -18.32 0.99 4.14
N ASN A 29 -18.18 1.25 2.84
CA ASN A 29 -16.88 1.24 2.17
C ASN A 29 -16.16 2.60 2.22
N GLY A 30 -16.70 3.59 2.93
CA GLY A 30 -16.05 4.90 3.11
C GLY A 30 -16.05 5.79 1.85
N ILE A 31 -16.78 5.41 0.79
CA ILE A 31 -16.83 6.15 -0.47
C ILE A 31 -17.48 7.53 -0.25
N THR A 32 -18.55 7.57 0.56
CA THR A 32 -19.24 8.83 0.90
C THR A 32 -18.32 9.82 1.63
N ASP A 33 -17.49 9.34 2.55
CA ASP A 33 -16.52 10.16 3.29
C ASP A 33 -15.39 10.65 2.37
N ALA A 34 -14.87 9.77 1.51
CA ALA A 34 -13.84 10.14 0.53
C ALA A 34 -14.33 11.22 -0.45
N LEU A 35 -15.54 11.07 -1.00
CA LEU A 35 -16.15 12.08 -1.88
C LEU A 35 -16.39 13.41 -1.14
N THR A 36 -16.81 13.35 0.12
CA THR A 36 -17.01 14.55 0.94
C THR A 36 -15.71 15.31 1.13
N LYS A 37 -14.61 14.62 1.45
CA LYS A 37 -13.28 15.22 1.62
C LYS A 37 -12.78 15.89 0.34
N VAL A 38 -12.98 15.27 -0.82
CA VAL A 38 -12.61 15.87 -2.12
C VAL A 38 -13.37 17.17 -2.37
N LEU A 39 -14.68 17.17 -2.10
CA LEU A 39 -15.52 18.36 -2.31
C LEU A 39 -15.19 19.48 -1.32
N VAL A 40 -14.84 19.14 -0.08
CA VAL A 40 -14.35 20.11 0.91
C VAL A 40 -13.00 20.69 0.47
N GLY A 41 -12.06 19.86 0.03
CA GLY A 41 -10.77 20.33 -0.51
C GLY A 41 -10.95 21.30 -1.68
N LEU A 42 -11.82 20.97 -2.63
CA LEU A 42 -12.15 21.86 -3.75
C LEU A 42 -12.83 23.16 -3.30
N TYR A 43 -13.55 23.15 -2.19
CA TYR A 43 -14.19 24.34 -1.62
C TYR A 43 -13.19 25.22 -0.85
N GLU A 44 -12.21 24.62 -0.19
CA GLU A 44 -11.16 25.32 0.57
C GLU A 44 -10.05 25.88 -0.33
N GLU A 45 -9.90 25.39 -1.57
CA GLU A 45 -8.93 25.88 -2.54
C GLU A 45 -9.20 27.36 -2.89
N PRO A 46 -8.25 28.29 -2.61
CA PRO A 46 -8.45 29.72 -2.86
C PRO A 46 -8.46 30.06 -4.36
N GLU A 47 -7.78 29.26 -5.19
CA GLU A 47 -7.84 29.33 -6.65
C GLU A 47 -8.62 28.14 -7.17
N LYS A 48 -9.84 28.38 -7.67
CA LYS A 48 -10.64 27.31 -8.29
C LYS A 48 -9.89 26.80 -9.53
N PRO A 49 -9.56 25.51 -9.60
CA PRO A 49 -8.91 24.96 -10.79
C PRO A 49 -9.81 25.17 -12.01
N GLU A 50 -9.21 25.58 -13.15
CA GLU A 50 -9.94 25.71 -14.42
C GLU A 50 -10.65 24.41 -14.82
N ASN A 51 -10.11 23.27 -14.39
CA ASN A 51 -10.73 21.96 -14.59
C ASN A 51 -10.99 21.22 -13.26
N PRO A 52 -12.17 21.38 -12.64
CA PRO A 52 -12.53 20.70 -11.38
C PRO A 52 -12.63 19.18 -11.53
N VAL A 53 -12.88 18.67 -12.75
CA VAL A 53 -12.96 17.23 -13.00
C VAL A 53 -11.58 16.58 -12.86
N ASP A 54 -10.52 17.26 -13.29
CA ASP A 54 -9.16 16.75 -13.18
C ASP A 54 -8.63 16.81 -11.74
N PHE A 55 -9.02 17.85 -10.98
CA PHE A 55 -8.75 17.93 -9.54
C PHE A 55 -9.36 16.75 -8.77
N ILE A 56 -10.64 16.43 -9.05
CA ILE A 56 -11.33 15.30 -8.43
C ILE A 56 -10.63 13.97 -8.77
N LYS A 57 -10.17 13.78 -10.01
CA LYS A 57 -9.42 12.58 -10.40
C LYS A 57 -8.12 12.45 -9.63
N GLN A 58 -7.36 13.54 -9.47
CA GLN A 58 -6.11 13.54 -8.71
C GLN A 58 -6.33 13.25 -7.22
N PHE A 59 -7.36 13.84 -6.62
CA PHE A 59 -7.65 13.71 -5.19
C PHE A 59 -8.22 12.32 -4.82
N LEU A 60 -9.00 11.69 -5.72
CA LEU A 60 -9.53 10.33 -5.54
C LEU A 60 -8.51 9.23 -5.86
N GLY A 61 -7.26 9.57 -6.19
CA GLY A 61 -6.24 8.59 -6.57
C GLY A 61 -6.46 7.99 -7.96
N GLY A 62 -7.20 8.68 -8.83
CA GLY A 62 -7.13 8.44 -10.27
C GLY A 62 -5.68 8.55 -10.73
N PRO A 63 -5.27 7.83 -11.79
CA PRO A 63 -3.88 7.67 -12.18
C PRO A 63 -3.29 9.01 -12.67
N SER A 64 -2.83 9.82 -11.72
CA SER A 64 -1.95 10.94 -11.96
C SER A 64 -0.65 10.60 -11.23
N ASN A 65 0.28 9.97 -11.95
CA ASN A 65 1.68 9.81 -11.57
C ASN A 65 1.98 9.01 -10.30
N VAL A 66 1.45 7.79 -10.16
CA VAL A 66 2.39 6.74 -9.72
C VAL A 66 3.32 6.57 -10.91
N ASP A 67 4.45 7.26 -10.90
CA ASP A 67 5.49 7.07 -11.91
C ASP A 67 6.08 5.68 -11.66
N VAL A 68 5.39 4.67 -12.19
CA VAL A 68 5.76 3.27 -12.09
C VAL A 68 7.17 3.07 -12.64
N GLU A 69 7.61 3.91 -13.58
CA GLU A 69 8.98 3.87 -14.10
C GLU A 69 9.99 4.45 -13.11
N ALA A 70 9.71 5.57 -12.44
CA ALA A 70 10.54 6.07 -11.35
C ALA A 70 10.62 5.07 -10.17
N LEU A 71 9.50 4.44 -9.80
CA LEU A 71 9.49 3.42 -8.75
C LEU A 71 10.25 2.15 -9.14
N LYS A 72 10.19 1.73 -10.42
CA LYS A 72 11.00 0.62 -10.92
C LYS A 72 12.49 0.95 -10.90
N HIS A 73 12.86 2.15 -11.35
CA HIS A 73 14.25 2.61 -11.33
C HIS A 73 14.80 2.65 -9.90
N GLU A 74 14.03 3.19 -8.95
CA GLU A 74 14.41 3.21 -7.54
C GLU A 74 14.53 1.78 -6.97
N ASN A 75 13.64 0.86 -7.36
CA ASN A 75 13.74 -0.54 -6.94
C ASN A 75 15.01 -1.22 -7.48
N GLU A 76 15.36 -0.97 -8.74
CA GLU A 76 16.59 -1.48 -9.36
C GLU A 76 17.84 -0.91 -8.68
N ASP A 77 17.87 0.39 -8.40
CA ASP A 77 18.98 1.04 -7.70
C ASP A 77 19.14 0.53 -6.27
N LEU A 78 18.02 0.34 -5.55
CA LEU A 78 18.03 -0.23 -4.20
C LEU A 78 18.52 -1.69 -4.22
N ARG A 79 18.09 -2.50 -5.19
CA ARG A 79 18.58 -3.88 -5.36
C ARG A 79 20.08 -3.91 -5.63
N ARG A 80 20.59 -3.05 -6.52
CA ARG A 80 22.03 -2.93 -6.77
C ARG A 80 22.81 -2.56 -5.51
N LYS A 81 22.31 -1.61 -4.71
CA LYS A 81 22.94 -1.23 -3.44
C LYS A 81 22.91 -2.37 -2.43
N VAL A 82 21.83 -3.14 -2.36
CA VAL A 82 21.76 -4.33 -1.49
C VAL A 82 22.79 -5.35 -1.91
N ASP A 83 22.91 -5.66 -3.20
CA ASP A 83 23.89 -6.60 -3.72
C ASP A 83 25.33 -6.14 -3.46
N GLU A 84 25.61 -4.85 -3.65
CA GLU A 84 26.93 -4.26 -3.37
C GLU A 84 27.27 -4.31 -1.89
N LEU A 85 26.34 -3.92 -1.02
CA LEU A 85 26.54 -3.97 0.44
C LEU A 85 26.68 -5.41 0.93
N GLN A 86 25.94 -6.36 0.36
CA GLN A 86 26.06 -7.78 0.68
C GLN A 86 27.44 -8.31 0.25
N ALA A 87 27.92 -7.96 -0.93
CA ALA A 87 29.26 -8.34 -1.39
C ALA A 87 30.37 -7.77 -0.49
N ARG A 88 30.23 -6.51 -0.07
CA ARG A 88 31.17 -5.87 0.88
C ARG A 88 31.11 -6.52 2.25
N LEU A 89 29.93 -6.88 2.73
CA LEU A 89 29.76 -7.61 3.99
C LEU A 89 30.46 -8.97 3.92
N ASP A 90 30.26 -9.71 2.83
CA ASP A 90 30.88 -11.02 2.62
C ASP A 90 32.42 -10.91 2.52
N GLU A 91 32.94 -9.87 1.85
CA GLU A 91 34.37 -9.59 1.79
C GLU A 91 34.96 -9.28 3.17
N VAL A 92 34.30 -8.40 3.94
CA VAL A 92 34.73 -8.03 5.30
C VAL A 92 34.61 -9.23 6.24
N LEU A 93 33.53 -10.01 6.17
CA LEU A 93 33.38 -11.24 6.96
C LEU A 93 34.47 -12.25 6.63
N LYS A 94 34.82 -12.41 5.35
CA LYS A 94 35.91 -13.30 4.92
C LYS A 94 37.27 -12.78 5.37
N ALA A 95 37.47 -11.47 5.40
CA ALA A 95 38.67 -10.86 5.95
C ALA A 95 38.73 -11.03 7.49
N CYS A 96 37.66 -10.77 8.22
CA CYS A 96 37.57 -10.99 9.66
C CYS A 96 37.76 -12.47 10.04
N ALA A 97 37.22 -13.40 9.26
CA ALA A 97 37.43 -14.84 9.45
C ALA A 97 38.91 -15.26 9.29
N ARG A 98 39.72 -14.50 8.54
CA ARG A 98 41.17 -14.73 8.46
C ARG A 98 41.93 -14.23 9.70
N PHE A 99 41.37 -13.27 10.43
CA PHE A 99 41.97 -12.75 11.66
C PHE A 99 41.48 -13.47 12.93
N VAL A 100 40.36 -14.18 12.85
CA VAL A 100 39.85 -15.06 13.92
C VAL A 100 40.38 -16.48 13.66
N THR A 101 41.69 -16.68 13.86
CA THR A 101 42.21 -18.01 14.16
C THR A 101 41.78 -18.38 15.58
N PRO A 102 41.24 -19.59 15.85
CA PRO A 102 41.03 -20.02 17.21
C PRO A 102 42.40 -20.24 17.87
N ALA A 103 42.82 -19.26 18.64
CA ALA A 103 43.86 -19.45 19.64
C ALA A 103 43.26 -20.28 20.78
N MET A 104 43.63 -21.56 20.89
CA MET A 104 43.78 -22.24 22.17
C MET A 104 44.90 -23.29 22.10
N PRO A 105 46.00 -23.10 22.84
CA PRO A 105 46.95 -24.16 23.15
C PRO A 105 46.48 -24.86 24.43
N GLU A 106 46.10 -26.13 24.36
CA GLU A 106 46.04 -26.97 25.56
C GLU A 106 46.80 -28.27 25.35
N ALA A 107 47.88 -28.38 26.11
CA ALA A 107 48.65 -29.59 26.32
C ALA A 107 47.87 -30.54 27.22
N THR A 108 47.76 -31.82 26.84
CA THR A 108 47.81 -32.97 27.75
C THR A 108 48.27 -34.15 26.90
N SER A 109 49.51 -34.58 27.09
CA SER A 109 49.84 -35.73 27.94
C SER A 109 49.24 -37.02 27.39
N ASP A 110 49.99 -37.70 26.53
CA ASP A 110 50.04 -39.16 26.65
C ASP A 110 51.44 -39.67 26.28
N ALA A 111 52.16 -40.09 27.31
CA ALA A 111 53.39 -40.85 27.21
C ALA A 111 53.02 -42.32 26.95
N PRO A 112 53.65 -43.02 26.00
CA PRO A 112 53.45 -44.46 25.88
C PRO A 112 54.21 -45.14 27.02
N ALA A 113 53.48 -45.88 27.84
CA ALA A 113 54.05 -46.84 28.78
C ALA A 113 54.92 -47.86 28.04
N GLN A 114 56.18 -47.96 28.46
CA GLN A 114 57.02 -49.16 28.30
C GLN A 114 57.60 -49.51 29.67
#